data_AF-A0A3M3XC06-F1
#
_entry.id   AF-A0A3M3XC06-F1
#
_cell.length_a   1.000
_cell.length_b   1.000
_cell.length_c   1.000
_cell.angle_alpha   90.00
_cell.angle_beta   90.00
_cell.angle_gamma   90.00
#
_symmetry.space_group_name_H-M   'P 1'
#
loop_
_entity.id
_entity.type
_entity.pdbx_description
1 polymer ?
#
loop_
_entity_poly.entity_id
_entity_poly.type
_entity_poly.pdbx_seq_one_letter_code
_entity_poly.pdbx_strand_id
1 'polypeptide(L)' 'MDMLHAWMSAQRDLVPEGSAISKALDYSQKRWAALSR' A
#
# COMPACT_ATOMS: atom_id res chain seq x y z
N MET A 1 -0.53 5.75 -12.60
CA MET A 1 -0.42 5.73 -11.12
C MET A 1 -1.31 4.62 -10.55
N ASP A 2 -2.52 4.43 -11.06
CA ASP A 2 -3.50 3.44 -10.56
C ASP A 2 -3.02 1.99 -10.54
N MET A 3 -2.18 1.58 -11.49
CA MET A 3 -1.62 0.22 -11.51
C MET A 3 -0.68 -0.07 -10.32
N LEU A 4 0.10 0.93 -9.89
CA LEU A 4 0.95 0.80 -8.70
C LEU A 4 0.09 0.78 -7.43
N HIS A 5 -0.96 1.61 -7.37
CA HIS A 5 -1.89 1.61 -6.24
C HIS A 5 -2.62 0.26 -6.09
N ALA A 6 -3.09 -0.29 -7.21
CA ALA A 6 -3.72 -1.60 -7.28
C ALA A 6 -2.75 -2.71 -6.87
N TRP A 7 -1.49 -2.64 -7.35
CA TRP A 7 -0.45 -3.58 -6.94
C TRP A 7 -0.18 -3.50 -5.42
N MET A 8 -0.11 -2.31 -4.83
CA MET A 8 0.10 -2.16 -3.38
C MET A 8 -1.09 -2.70 -2.56
N SER A 9 -2.31 -2.60 -3.07
CA SER A 9 -3.48 -3.27 -2.45
C SER A 9 -3.38 -4.79 -2.56
N ALA A 10 -3.05 -5.33 -3.74
CA ALA A 10 -2.86 -6.77 -3.90
C ALA A 10 -1.71 -7.32 -3.03
N GLN A 11 -0.63 -6.55 -2.85
CA GLN A 11 0.46 -6.94 -1.95
C GLN A 11 0.01 -6.94 -0.49
N ARG A 12 -0.78 -5.97 -0.05
CA ARG A 12 -1.33 -5.91 1.32
C ARG A 12 -2.07 -7.19 1.70
N ASP A 13 -2.86 -7.74 0.79
CA ASP A 13 -3.62 -8.98 1.01
C ASP A 13 -2.73 -10.23 1.12
N LEU A 14 -1.51 -10.18 0.59
CA LEU A 14 -0.54 -11.28 0.63
C LEU A 14 0.35 -11.26 1.89
N VAL A 15 0.44 -10.13 2.59
CA VAL A 15 1.30 -10.00 3.77
C VAL A 15 0.50 -10.24 5.05
N PRO A 16 1.03 -10.99 6.03
CA PRO A 16 0.38 -11.13 7.32
C PRO A 16 0.12 -9.78 7.98
N GLU A 17 -1.09 -9.63 8.53
CA GLU A 17 -1.46 -8.46 9.32
C GLU A 17 -0.50 -8.26 10.50
N GLY A 18 -0.18 -6.99 10.78
CA GLY A 18 0.73 -6.62 11.86
C GLY A 18 2.22 -6.72 11.51
N SER A 19 2.58 -7.30 10.37
CA SER A 19 3.96 -7.27 9.87
C SER A 19 4.43 -5.83 9.59
N ALA A 20 5.74 -5.60 9.68
CA ALA A 20 6.32 -4.28 9.35
C ALA A 20 5.99 -3.85 7.91
N ILE A 21 5.91 -4.81 6.99
CA ILE A 21 5.57 -4.58 5.58
C ILE A 21 4.09 -4.22 5.42
N SER A 22 3.17 -4.89 6.12
CA SER A 22 1.76 -4.49 6.14
C SER A 22 1.61 -3.03 6.58
N LYS A 23 2.28 -2.64 7.67
CA LYS A 23 2.25 -1.25 8.18
C LYS A 23 2.83 -0.24 7.18
N ALA A 24 3.88 -0.60 6.45
CA ALA A 24 4.47 0.26 5.43
C ALA A 24 3.56 0.42 4.20
N LEU A 25 2.90 -0.65 3.78
CA LEU A 25 1.91 -0.64 2.70
C LEU A 25 0.69 0.22 3.09
N ASP A 26 0.16 0.03 4.29
CA ASP A 26 -0.89 0.87 4.89
C ASP A 26 -0.54 2.36 4.88
N TYR A 27 0.66 2.70 5.36
CA TYR A 27 1.13 4.07 5.43
C TYR A 27 1.21 4.71 4.04
N SER A 28 1.73 3.97 3.07
CA SER A 28 1.89 4.44 1.70
C SER A 28 0.54 4.59 0.98
N GLN A 29 -0.40 3.65 1.17
CA GLN A 29 -1.77 3.76 0.64
C GLN A 29 -2.51 4.98 1.21
N LYS A 30 -2.39 5.26 2.52
CA LYS A 30 -2.99 6.44 3.15
C LYS A 30 -2.49 7.77 2.58
N ARG A 31 -1.26 7.81 2.08
CA ARG A 31 -0.63 9.03 1.53
C ARG A 31 -0.64 9.09 0.00
N TRP A 32 -1.27 8.11 -0.65
CA TRP A 32 -1.27 7.96 -2.10
C TRP A 32 -1.69 9.23 -2.85
N ALA A 33 -2.78 9.88 -2.42
CA ALA A 33 -3.28 11.10 -3.08
C ALA A 33 -2.29 12.28 -3.07
N ALA A 34 -1.38 12.32 -2.10
CA ALA A 34 -0.31 13.32 -2.04
C ALA A 34 0.94 12.91 -2.83
N LEU A 35 1.16 11.61 -3.01
CA LEU A 35 2.29 11.05 -3.76
C LEU A 35 2.01 10.97 -5.27
N SER A 36 0.74 10.84 -5.67
CA SER A 36 0.35 10.66 -7.07
C SER A 36 0.09 11.98 -7.81
N ARG A 37 0.44 13.13 -7.20
CA ARG A 37 0.21 14.46 -7.76
C ARG A 37 1.36 14.93 -8.65
#